data_AF-A0A7X6PDP6-F1
#
_entry.id   AF-A0A7X6PDP6-F1
#
_cell.length_a   1.000
_cell.length_b   1.000
_cell.length_c   1.000
_cell.angle_alpha   90.00
_cell.angle_beta   90.00
_cell.angle_gamma   90.00
#
_symmetry.space_group_name_H-M   'P 1'
#
loop_
_entity.id
_entity.type
_entity.pdbx_description
1 polymer ?
#
loop_
_entity_poly.entity_id
_entity_poly.type
_entity_poly.pdbx_seq_one_letter_code
_entity_poly.pdbx_strand_id
1 'polypeptide(L)'
;MGPVTSAFAIPEWLDLLMAFIIGTGFGFALEQAGFSSSRKLVGMFYGYDTTVLKVFFTAAIFALTGSQLLGYFGLLNLNQVYVNEF
;
A
#
# COMPACT_ATOMS: atom_id res chain seq x y z
N MET A 1 9.45 7.81 12.97
CA MET A 1 8.86 8.43 11.77
C MET A 1 9.16 7.52 10.60
N GLY A 2 8.16 7.21 9.78
CA GLY A 2 8.32 6.32 8.61
C GLY A 2 9.19 6.96 7.51
N PRO A 3 9.37 6.28 6.37
CA PRO A 3 10.22 6.74 5.27
C PRO A 3 9.70 7.98 4.53
N VAL A 4 8.56 8.55 4.95
CA VAL A 4 8.05 9.82 4.42
C VAL A 4 9.02 10.92 4.85
N THR A 5 9.52 11.71 3.89
CA THR A 5 10.52 12.73 4.18
C THR A 5 9.95 13.75 5.16
N SER A 6 10.57 13.89 6.32
CA SER A 6 10.26 14.93 7.31
C SER A 6 10.73 16.33 6.89
N ALA A 7 10.87 16.58 5.58
CA ALA A 7 11.29 17.86 5.03
C ALA A 7 10.30 18.99 5.38
N PHE A 8 9.03 18.64 5.54
CA PHE A 8 8.02 19.47 6.21
C PHE A 8 7.75 18.90 7.60
N ALA A 9 7.81 19.74 8.63
CA ALA A 9 7.34 19.38 9.97
C ALA A 9 5.81 19.24 9.93
N ILE A 10 5.33 18.04 9.57
CA ILE A 10 3.90 17.71 9.59
C ILE A 10 3.48 17.65 11.06
N PRO A 11 2.46 18.40 11.49
CA PRO A 11 1.97 18.30 12.85
C PRO A 11 1.36 16.91 13.09
N GLU A 12 1.58 16.33 14.27
CA GLU A 12 1.23 14.95 14.59
C GLU A 12 -0.25 14.62 14.32
N TRP A 13 -1.16 15.54 14.62
CA TRP A 13 -2.60 15.36 14.36
C TRP A 13 -2.90 15.17 12.86
N LEU A 14 -2.14 15.82 11.98
CA LEU A 14 -2.31 15.69 10.52
C LEU A 14 -1.73 14.37 10.03
N ASP A 15 -0.61 13.93 10.59
CA ASP A 15 -0.01 12.61 10.29
C ASP A 15 -0.98 11.48 10.67
N LEU A 16 -1.57 11.53 11.87
CA LEU A 16 -2.58 10.58 12.32
C LEU A 16 -3.86 10.64 11.48
N LEU A 17 -4.30 11.84 11.08
CA LEU A 17 -5.47 12.01 10.21
C LEU A 17 -5.22 11.39 8.83
N MET A 18 -4.04 11.61 8.23
CA MET A 18 -3.66 10.99 6.97
C MET A 18 -3.60 9.47 7.10
N ALA A 19 -2.99 8.94 8.16
CA ALA A 19 -2.95 7.51 8.42
C ALA A 19 -4.36 6.90 8.53
N PHE A 20 -5.27 7.58 9.22
CA PHE A 20 -6.67 7.15 9.34
C PHE A 20 -7.40 7.13 7.98
N ILE A 21 -7.25 8.21 7.19
CA ILE A 21 -7.89 8.31 5.86
C ILE A 21 -7.33 7.24 4.91
N ILE A 22 -6.01 7.07 4.87
CA ILE A 22 -5.35 6.08 4.01
C ILE A 22 -5.75 4.66 4.43
N GLY A 23 -5.72 4.35 5.74
CA GLY A 23 -6.12 3.05 6.25
C GLY A 23 -7.58 2.70 5.97
N THR A 24 -8.48 3.67 6.17
CA THR A 24 -9.92 3.50 5.87
C THR A 24 -10.16 3.34 4.37
N GLY A 25 -9.53 4.17 3.53
CA GLY A 25 -9.63 4.07 2.08
C GLY A 25 -9.09 2.74 1.53
N PHE A 26 -7.98 2.26 2.10
CA PHE A 26 -7.43 0.94 1.78
C PHE A 26 -8.39 -0.20 2.15
N GLY A 27 -8.94 -0.19 3.37
CA GLY A 27 -9.93 -1.18 3.81
C GLY A 27 -11.18 -1.19 2.93
N PHE A 28 -11.70 -0.01 2.59
CA PHE A 28 -12.84 0.13 1.70
C PHE A 28 -12.56 -0.45 0.31
N ALA A 29 -11.39 -0.17 -0.28
CA ALA A 29 -11.01 -0.71 -1.58
C ALA A 29 -10.92 -2.25 -1.58
N LEU A 30 -10.40 -2.85 -0.50
CA LEU A 30 -10.34 -4.31 -0.34
C LEU A 30 -11.73 -4.92 -0.20
N GLU A 31 -12.62 -4.28 0.55
CA GLU A 31 -14.00 -4.76 0.70
C GLU A 31 -14.74 -4.74 -0.65
N GLN A 32 -14.59 -3.68 -1.44
CA GLN A 32 -15.15 -3.57 -2.79
C GLN A 32 -14.58 -4.63 -3.74
N ALA A 33 -13.29 -4.96 -3.62
CA ALA A 33 -12.67 -6.05 -4.36
C ALA A 33 -13.17 -7.44 -3.91
N GLY A 34 -13.92 -7.53 -2.81
CA GLY A 34 -14.51 -8.77 -2.29
C GLY A 34 -13.56 -9.59 -1.42
N PHE A 35 -12.52 -8.96 -0.85
CA PHE A 35 -11.59 -9.62 0.08
C PHE A 35 -12.24 -10.02 1.41
N SER A 36 -13.45 -9.53 1.70
CA SER A 36 -14.25 -9.97 2.86
C SER A 36 -14.80 -11.40 2.70
N SER A 37 -14.80 -11.95 1.48
CA SER A 37 -15.31 -13.30 1.20
C SER A 37 -14.20 -14.34 1.17
N SER A 38 -14.21 -15.27 2.12
CA SER A 38 -13.29 -16.40 2.15
C SER A 38 -13.35 -17.26 0.88
N ARG A 39 -14.52 -17.34 0.23
CA ARG A 39 -14.70 -18.09 -1.04
C ARG A 39 -13.93 -17.46 -2.20
N LYS A 40 -13.82 -16.13 -2.24
CA LYS A 40 -13.03 -15.41 -3.26
C LYS A 40 -11.54 -15.56 -3.00
N LEU A 41 -11.12 -15.44 -1.73
CA LEU A 41 -9.71 -15.60 -1.34
C LEU A 41 -9.18 -16.99 -1.72
N VAL A 42 -9.96 -18.04 -1.41
CA VAL A 42 -9.58 -19.41 -1.71
C VAL A 42 -9.73 -19.74 -3.20
N GLY A 43 -10.57 -19.02 -3.94
CA GLY A 43 -10.79 -19.24 -5.37
C GLY A 43 -9.58 -19.01 -6.26
N MET A 44 -8.59 -18.24 -5.78
CA MET A 44 -7.29 -18.14 -6.44
C MET A 44 -6.58 -19.50 -6.49
N PHE A 45 -6.54 -20.23 -5.38
CA PHE A 45 -5.80 -21.49 -5.29
C PHE A 45 -6.42 -22.59 -6.15
N TYR A 46 -7.73 -22.50 -6.39
CA TYR A 46 -8.46 -23.41 -7.28
C TYR A 46 -8.54 -22.92 -8.74
N GLY A 47 -8.00 -21.74 -9.04
CA GLY A 47 -7.91 -21.20 -10.39
C GLY A 47 -9.22 -20.70 -11.01
N TYR A 48 -10.33 -20.66 -10.26
CA TYR A 48 -11.62 -20.18 -10.77
C TYR A 48 -11.85 -18.68 -10.50
N ASP A 49 -11.12 -18.06 -9.56
CA ASP A 49 -11.20 -16.62 -9.27
C ASP A 49 -9.81 -16.00 -9.15
N THR A 50 -9.45 -15.13 -10.10
CA THR A 50 -8.14 -14.47 -10.16
C THR A 50 -8.15 -13.05 -9.59
N THR A 51 -9.23 -12.64 -8.92
CA THR A 51 -9.40 -11.28 -8.39
C THR A 51 -8.24 -10.87 -7.49
N VAL A 52 -7.84 -11.75 -6.56
CA VAL A 52 -6.76 -11.46 -5.62
C VAL A 52 -5.41 -11.32 -6.35
N LEU A 53 -5.12 -12.16 -7.34
CA LEU A 53 -3.88 -12.07 -8.14
C LEU A 53 -3.80 -10.73 -8.86
N LYS A 54 -4.90 -10.31 -9.50
CA LYS A 54 -4.95 -9.05 -10.23
C LYS A 54 -4.72 -7.86 -9.31
N VAL A 55 -5.42 -7.80 -8.17
CA VAL A 55 -5.28 -6.71 -7.21
C VAL A 55 -3.86 -6.65 -6.63
N PHE A 56 -3.30 -7.79 -6.21
CA PHE A 56 -1.94 -7.81 -5.68
C PHE A 56 -0.89 -7.40 -6.71
N PHE A 57 -1.00 -7.92 -7.94
CA PHE A 57 -0.03 -7.63 -8.99
C PHE A 57 -0.08 -6.17 -9.42
N THR A 58 -1.27 -5.61 -9.63
CA THR A 58 -1.39 -4.19 -9.99
C THR A 58 -0.99 -3.27 -8.84
N ALA A 59 -1.33 -3.60 -7.60
CA ALA A 59 -0.91 -2.85 -6.42
C ALA A 59 0.62 -2.89 -6.23
N ALA A 60 1.26 -4.04 -6.48
CA ALA A 60 2.71 -4.17 -6.41
C ALA A 60 3.41 -3.28 -7.45
N ILE A 61 2.96 -3.33 -8.72
CA ILE A 61 3.51 -2.46 -9.77
C ILE A 61 3.30 -0.97 -9.43
N PHE A 62 2.10 -0.63 -8.95
CA PHE A 62 1.78 0.73 -8.52
C PHE A 62 2.67 1.18 -7.36
N ALA A 63 2.91 0.34 -6.37
CA ALA A 63 3.78 0.64 -5.24
C ALA A 63 5.25 0.79 -5.64
N LEU A 64 5.76 -0.08 -6.52
CA LEU A 64 7.12 -0.01 -7.05
C LEU A 64 7.33 1.28 -7.88
N THR A 65 6.37 1.60 -8.74
CA THR A 65 6.45 2.80 -9.59
C THR A 65 6.26 4.06 -8.74
N GLY A 66 5.28 4.05 -7.83
CA GLY A 66 4.96 5.16 -6.95
C GLY A 66 6.09 5.45 -5.96
N SER A 67 6.72 4.44 -5.37
CA SER A 67 7.84 4.64 -4.45
C SER A 67 9.05 5.29 -5.14
N GLN A 68 9.36 4.88 -6.37
CA GLN A 68 10.41 5.49 -7.17
C GLN A 68 10.09 6.94 -7.57
N LEU A 69 8.85 7.22 -7.98
CA LEU A 69 8.40 8.57 -8.29
C LEU A 69 8.44 9.49 -7.07
N LEU A 70 7.94 9.03 -5.91
CA LEU A 70 7.98 9.77 -4.66
C LEU A 70 9.42 9.99 -4.17
N GLY A 71 10.30 9.00 -4.39
CA GLY A 71 11.73 9.14 -4.14
C GLY A 71 12.38 10.21 -5.02
N TYR A 72 12.05 10.24 -6.31
CA TYR A 72 12.55 11.25 -7.25
C TYR A 72 12.14 12.67 -6.86
N PHE A 73 10.90 12.88 -6.42
CA PHE A 73 10.42 14.18 -5.95
C PHE A 73 10.88 14.54 -4.52
N GLY A 74 11.66 13.68 -3.86
CA GLY A 74 12.13 13.91 -2.50
C GLY A 74 11.02 13.89 -1.46
N LEU A 75 9.90 13.19 -1.72
CA LEU A 75 8.78 13.00 -0.79
C LEU A 75 8.92 11.72 0.05
N LEU A 76 9.71 10.76 -0.44
CA LEU A 76 9.95 9.47 0.22
C LEU A 76 11.46 9.17 0.24
N ASN A 77 12.00 8.86 1.42
CA ASN A 77 13.39 8.47 1.60
C ASN A 77 13.53 6.95 1.56
N LEU A 78 13.88 6.41 0.40
CA LEU A 78 14.07 4.97 0.21
C LEU A 78 15.24 4.39 1.01
N ASN A 79 16.21 5.21 1.44
CA ASN A 79 17.32 4.74 2.27
C ASN A 79 16.90 4.35 3.69
N GLN A 80 15.70 4.76 4.11
CA GLN A 80 15.12 4.38 5.40
C GLN A 80 14.27 3.11 5.31
N VAL A 81 14.08 2.57 4.11
CA VAL A 81 13.35 1.32 3.91
C VAL A 81 14.25 0.16 4.28
N TYR A 82 13.81 -0.68 5.20
CA TYR A 82 14.51 -1.90 5.55
C TYR A 82 14.45 -2.90 4.39
N VAL A 83 15.62 -3.38 3.97
CA VAL A 83 15.77 -4.45 2.98
C VAL A 83 16.48 -5.59 3.70
N ASN A 84 15.87 -6.78 3.70
CA ASN A 84 16.54 -7.97 4.22
C ASN A 84 17.66 -8.37 3.25
N GLU A 85 18.88 -8.49 3.76
CA GLU A 85 20.09 -8.77 2.96
C GLU A 85 20.35 -10.27 2.74
N PHE A 86 19.44 -11.14 3.19
CA PHE A 86 19.58 -12.59 3.17
C PHE A 86 18.53 -13.26 2.27
#